data_AF-A0AAV4G8P0-F1
#
_entry.id   AF-A0AAV4G8P0-F1
#
_cell.length_a   1.000
_cell.length_b   1.000
_cell.length_c   1.000
_cell.angle_alpha   90.00
_cell.angle_beta   90.00
_cell.angle_gamma   90.00
#
_symmetry.space_group_name_H-M   'P 1'
#
loop_
_entity.id
_entity.type
_entity.pdbx_description
1 polymer ?
#
loop_
_entity_poly.entity_id
_entity_poly.type
_entity_poly.pdbx_seq_one_letter_code
_entity_poly.pdbx_strand_id
1 'polypeptide(L)'
;MASKSTAKSNESLDDDKLISYENLDRASPDLWPEKIPGVAEFEVEQRAKGKASSTPKWLADLEKDDINLLQEFGSLTLSQLMEKVRGLQNLAYQLGLEEAREMTRGKFLDVLAKPKQPR
;
A
#
# COMPACT_ATOMS: atom_id res chain seq x y z
N MET A 1 -52.19 28.67 -41.02
CA MET A 1 -50.99 28.70 -40.17
C MET A 1 -50.86 27.33 -39.53
N ALA A 2 -50.05 26.44 -40.11
CA ALA A 2 -49.82 25.10 -39.58
C ALA A 2 -48.34 24.99 -39.20
N SER A 3 -48.13 24.77 -37.91
CA SER A 3 -46.85 24.83 -37.22
C SER A 3 -45.91 23.70 -37.62
N LYS A 4 -44.64 24.07 -37.63
CA LYS A 4 -43.44 23.27 -37.94
C LYS A 4 -43.22 22.20 -36.87
N SER A 5 -42.84 20.99 -37.26
CA SER A 5 -42.25 19.99 -36.35
C SER A 5 -41.14 19.24 -37.09
N THR A 6 -39.93 19.76 -36.97
CA THR A 6 -38.70 19.11 -37.43
C THR A 6 -38.29 18.12 -36.35
N ALA A 7 -38.44 16.81 -36.58
CA ALA A 7 -37.83 15.78 -35.76
C ALA A 7 -36.45 15.47 -36.35
N LYS A 8 -35.39 16.02 -35.73
CA LYS A 8 -34.02 15.52 -35.89
C LYS A 8 -33.71 14.69 -34.65
N SER A 9 -33.71 13.38 -34.82
CA SER A 9 -33.14 12.43 -33.86
C SER A 9 -31.64 12.68 -33.78
N ASN A 10 -31.21 13.34 -32.70
CA ASN A 10 -29.80 13.43 -32.34
C ASN A 10 -29.53 12.32 -31.33
N GLU A 11 -29.44 11.09 -31.86
CA GLU A 11 -29.01 9.93 -31.10
C GLU A 11 -27.49 9.90 -31.20
N SER A 12 -26.82 10.46 -30.18
CA SER A 12 -25.36 10.45 -30.09
C SER A 12 -24.94 9.99 -28.70
N LEU A 13 -24.63 8.69 -28.63
CA LEU A 13 -23.49 8.13 -27.89
C LEU A 13 -23.40 8.53 -26.40
N ASP A 14 -24.28 7.99 -25.58
CA ASP A 14 -24.12 8.02 -24.11
C ASP A 14 -23.89 6.62 -23.50
N ASP A 15 -23.65 5.59 -24.33
CA ASP A 15 -23.43 4.20 -23.89
C ASP A 15 -21.95 3.82 -23.67
N ASP A 16 -21.01 4.78 -23.77
CA ASP A 16 -19.57 4.52 -23.57
C ASP A 16 -19.02 4.98 -22.21
N LYS A 17 -19.88 5.34 -21.25
CA LYS A 17 -19.46 5.69 -19.88
C LYS A 17 -19.81 4.58 -18.89
N LEU A 18 -19.20 3.40 -19.05
CA LEU A 18 -19.04 2.41 -17.99
C LEU A 18 -18.15 2.99 -16.87
N ILE A 19 -18.67 3.96 -16.12
CA ILE A 19 -18.00 4.53 -14.94
C ILE A 19 -18.43 3.70 -13.73
N SER A 20 -17.51 2.90 -13.19
CA SER A 20 -17.68 2.30 -11.87
C SER A 20 -17.51 3.39 -10.81
N TYR A 21 -18.54 3.67 -10.01
CA TYR A 21 -18.45 4.49 -8.79
C TYR A 21 -17.85 3.71 -7.60
N GLU A 22 -17.03 2.70 -7.91
CA GLU A 22 -16.35 1.86 -6.95
C GLU A 22 -15.27 2.67 -6.26
N ASN A 23 -15.49 3.00 -4.98
CA ASN A 23 -14.41 3.42 -4.10
C ASN A 23 -13.58 2.19 -3.77
N LEU A 24 -12.55 1.95 -4.58
CA LEU A 24 -11.40 1.13 -4.21
C LEU A 24 -10.66 1.88 -3.11
N ASP A 25 -11.17 1.82 -1.88
CA ASP A 25 -10.49 2.30 -0.68
C ASP A 25 -9.30 1.38 -0.39
N ARG A 26 -8.36 1.40 -1.34
CA ARG A 26 -7.05 0.73 -1.35
C ARG A 26 -6.03 1.57 -0.61
N ALA A 27 -6.48 2.58 0.14
CA ALA A 27 -5.64 3.17 1.15
C ALA A 27 -5.22 2.01 2.06
N SER A 28 -3.93 1.70 2.06
CA SER A 28 -3.35 0.84 3.08
C SER A 28 -3.86 1.34 4.43
N PRO A 29 -4.36 0.46 5.31
CA PRO A 29 -4.80 0.86 6.64
C PRO A 29 -3.76 1.79 7.28
N ASP A 30 -4.23 2.86 7.93
CA ASP A 30 -3.33 3.83 8.55
C ASP A 30 -2.36 3.11 9.48
N LEU A 31 -1.06 3.28 9.23
CA LEU A 31 -0.02 2.61 9.99
C LEU A 31 -0.08 3.20 11.40
N TRP A 32 -0.57 2.41 12.36
CA TRP A 32 -0.83 2.83 13.74
C TRP A 32 -1.96 3.86 13.87
N PRO A 33 -3.24 3.44 13.97
CA PRO A 33 -4.37 4.36 14.13
C PRO A 33 -4.31 5.21 15.43
N GLU A 34 -3.44 4.88 16.39
CA GLU A 34 -3.21 5.66 17.60
C GLU A 34 -1.93 6.51 17.45
N LYS A 35 -2.02 7.83 17.69
CA LYS A 35 -0.86 8.72 17.63
C LYS A 35 0.12 8.42 18.78
N ILE A 36 1.18 7.68 18.49
CA ILE A 36 2.29 7.45 19.42
C ILE A 36 3.24 8.66 19.35
N PRO A 37 3.50 9.37 20.47
CA PRO A 37 4.45 10.48 20.49
C PRO A 37 5.84 10.03 20.04
N GLY A 38 6.47 10.77 19.12
CA GLY A 38 7.80 10.47 18.59
C GLY A 38 7.84 9.56 17.36
N VAL A 39 6.75 8.83 17.04
CA VAL A 39 6.70 7.94 15.85
C VAL A 39 6.64 8.75 14.56
N ALA A 40 5.82 9.80 14.51
CA ALA A 40 5.71 10.65 13.31
C ALA A 40 7.05 11.34 12.97
N GLU A 41 7.79 11.80 13.99
CA GLU A 41 9.10 12.39 13.77
C GLU A 41 10.16 11.34 13.45
N PHE A 42 10.09 10.14 14.03
CA PHE A 42 10.95 9.03 13.66
C PHE A 42 10.74 8.63 12.20
N GLU A 43 9.50 8.56 11.71
CA GLU A 43 9.21 8.29 10.29
C GLU A 43 9.78 9.35 9.36
N VAL A 44 9.62 10.63 9.73
CA VAL A 44 10.20 11.75 8.96
C VAL A 44 11.73 11.69 9.00
N GLU A 45 12.33 11.38 10.14
CA GLU A 45 13.78 11.24 10.29
C GLU A 45 14.32 10.03 9.51
N GLN A 46 13.61 8.90 9.52
CA GLN A 46 13.96 7.71 8.73
C GLN A 46 13.79 7.97 7.23
N ARG A 47 12.74 8.68 6.81
CA ARG A 47 12.57 9.15 5.42
C ARG A 47 13.67 10.13 5.03
N ALA A 48 14.14 10.97 5.94
CA ALA A 48 15.23 11.90 5.71
C ALA A 48 16.59 11.18 5.64
N LYS A 49 16.85 10.21 6.52
CA LYS A 49 18.04 9.34 6.52
C LYS A 49 18.07 8.39 5.32
N GLY A 50 16.91 7.99 4.81
CA GLY A 50 16.73 7.19 3.59
C GLY A 50 17.00 7.96 2.28
N LYS A 51 17.29 9.27 2.33
CA LYS A 51 17.73 10.06 1.17
C LYS A 51 19.23 9.93 0.86
N ALA A 52 19.90 8.87 1.32
CA ALA A 52 21.09 8.41 0.61
C ALA A 52 20.62 7.83 -0.72
N SER A 53 20.93 8.52 -1.82
CA SER A 53 20.53 8.20 -3.20
C SER A 53 20.87 6.76 -3.59
N SER A 54 19.99 5.82 -3.31
CA SER A 54 20.00 4.53 -3.98
C SER A 54 18.63 4.33 -4.58
N THR A 55 18.65 3.96 -5.85
CA THR A 55 17.50 3.43 -6.57
C THR A 55 16.75 2.48 -5.64
N PRO A 56 15.42 2.65 -5.46
CA PRO A 56 14.65 1.75 -4.60
C PRO A 56 15.01 0.30 -4.94
N LYS A 57 15.15 -0.58 -3.95
CA LYS A 57 15.68 -1.94 -4.19
C LYS A 57 14.87 -2.74 -5.24
N TRP A 58 13.57 -2.44 -5.40
CA TRP A 58 12.71 -3.02 -6.45
C TRP A 58 12.92 -2.43 -7.87
N LEU A 59 13.58 -1.28 -7.96
CA LEU A 59 13.97 -0.59 -9.19
C LEU A 59 15.48 -0.75 -9.46
N ALA A 60 16.21 -1.39 -8.52
CA ALA A 60 17.56 -1.87 -8.73
C ALA A 60 17.55 -3.11 -9.64
N ASP A 61 18.71 -3.42 -10.24
CA ASP A 61 18.84 -4.60 -11.08
C ASP A 61 18.48 -5.87 -10.29
N LEU A 62 17.74 -6.79 -10.93
CA LEU A 62 17.35 -8.04 -10.30
C LEU A 62 18.59 -8.85 -9.91
N GLU A 63 18.67 -9.21 -8.64
CA GLU A 63 19.70 -10.09 -8.13
C GLU A 63 19.44 -11.53 -8.64
N LYS A 64 20.48 -12.36 -8.61
CA LYS A 64 20.36 -13.77 -9.04
C LYS A 64 19.30 -14.52 -8.25
N ASP A 65 19.13 -14.18 -6.98
CA ASP A 65 18.13 -14.77 -6.09
C ASP A 65 16.71 -14.34 -6.46
N ASP A 66 16.50 -13.08 -6.87
CA ASP A 66 15.20 -12.59 -7.35
C ASP A 66 14.76 -13.35 -8.62
N ILE A 67 15.70 -13.60 -9.52
CA ILE A 67 15.46 -14.38 -10.75
C ILE A 67 15.11 -15.83 -10.41
N ASN A 68 15.83 -16.45 -9.46
CA ASN A 68 15.53 -17.81 -9.01
C ASN A 68 14.14 -17.89 -8.37
N LEU A 69 13.76 -16.91 -7.55
CA LEU A 69 12.45 -16.83 -6.92
C LEU A 69 11.32 -16.69 -7.97
N LEU A 70 11.53 -15.86 -9.00
CA LEU A 70 10.57 -15.72 -10.09
C LEU A 70 10.41 -17.03 -10.87
N GLN A 71 11.51 -17.75 -11.10
CA GLN A 71 11.46 -19.07 -11.75
C GLN A 71 10.73 -20.11 -10.89
N GLU A 72 10.96 -20.11 -9.56
CA GLU A 72 10.20 -20.96 -8.63
C GLU A 72 8.70 -20.67 -8.75
N PHE A 73 8.31 -19.39 -8.72
CA PHE A 73 6.89 -19.02 -8.86
C PHE A 73 6.29 -19.38 -10.22
N GLY A 74 7.05 -19.21 -11.30
CA GLY A 74 6.63 -19.56 -12.66
C GLY A 74 6.49 -21.07 -12.90
N SER A 75 7.18 -21.90 -12.10
CA SER A 75 7.09 -23.36 -12.19
C SER A 75 5.87 -23.95 -11.45
N LEU A 76 5.21 -23.16 -10.60
CA LEU A 76 4.06 -23.60 -9.81
C LEU A 76 2.80 -23.68 -10.68
N THR A 77 1.93 -24.63 -10.35
CA THR A 77 0.56 -24.60 -10.87
C THR A 77 -0.24 -23.45 -10.25
N LEU A 78 -1.30 -22.99 -10.94
CA LEU A 78 -2.15 -21.89 -10.43
C LEU A 78 -2.68 -22.15 -9.01
N SER A 79 -3.05 -23.41 -8.71
CA SER A 79 -3.52 -23.78 -7.37
C SER A 79 -2.44 -23.59 -6.30
N GLN A 80 -1.21 -24.04 -6.58
CA GLN A 80 -0.10 -23.92 -5.63
C GLN A 80 0.35 -22.47 -5.46
N LEU A 81 0.30 -21.67 -6.55
CA LEU A 81 0.58 -20.25 -6.49
C LEU A 81 -0.44 -19.53 -5.59
N MET A 82 -1.73 -19.83 -5.73
CA MET A 82 -2.78 -19.25 -4.89
C MET A 82 -2.63 -19.63 -3.41
N GLU A 83 -2.17 -20.84 -3.12
CA GLU A 83 -1.86 -21.29 -1.76
C GLU A 83 -0.67 -20.51 -1.17
N LYS A 84 0.41 -20.32 -1.94
CA LYS A 84 1.55 -19.47 -1.54
C LYS A 84 1.13 -18.03 -1.30
N VAL A 85 0.29 -17.45 -2.16
CA VAL A 85 -0.25 -16.09 -1.98
C VAL A 85 -1.05 -15.99 -0.68
N ARG A 86 -1.90 -16.96 -0.38
CA ARG A 86 -2.63 -17.02 0.89
C ARG A 86 -1.69 -17.13 2.09
N GLY A 87 -0.63 -17.93 1.97
CA GLY A 87 0.41 -18.04 3.00
C GLY A 87 1.11 -16.70 3.27
N LEU A 88 1.49 -15.97 2.23
CA LEU A 88 2.08 -14.64 2.34
C LEU A 88 1.13 -13.62 2.98
N GLN A 89 -0.16 -13.66 2.63
CA GLN A 89 -1.18 -12.82 3.25
C GLN A 89 -1.32 -13.10 4.76
N ASN A 90 -1.34 -14.38 5.14
CA ASN A 90 -1.39 -14.78 6.55
C ASN A 90 -0.14 -14.33 7.31
N LEU A 91 1.04 -14.49 6.71
CA LEU A 91 2.30 -14.03 7.29
C LEU A 91 2.31 -12.51 7.47
N ALA A 92 1.91 -11.76 6.45
CA ALA A 92 1.83 -10.30 6.51
C ALA A 92 0.89 -9.84 7.63
N TYR A 93 -0.25 -10.52 7.81
CA TYR A 93 -1.18 -10.25 8.91
C TYR A 93 -0.55 -10.52 10.29
N GLN A 94 0.13 -11.66 10.46
CA GLN A 94 0.82 -11.99 11.72
C GLN A 94 1.92 -10.98 12.04
N LEU A 95 2.73 -10.62 11.05
CA LEU A 95 3.77 -9.60 11.20
C LEU A 95 3.16 -8.25 11.60
N GLY A 96 2.04 -7.85 11.00
CA GLY A 96 1.35 -6.62 11.39
C GLY A 96 0.88 -6.63 12.86
N LEU A 97 0.39 -7.76 13.36
CA LEU A 97 0.01 -7.92 14.77
C LEU A 97 1.23 -7.86 15.71
N GLU A 98 2.34 -8.47 15.32
CA GLU A 98 3.58 -8.44 16.10
C GLU A 98 4.19 -7.05 16.14
N GLU A 99 4.25 -6.37 15.00
CA GLU A 99 4.71 -5.00 14.90
C GLU A 99 3.85 -4.07 15.77
N ALA A 100 2.51 -4.27 15.79
CA ALA A 100 1.60 -3.50 16.63
C ALA A 100 1.87 -3.65 18.12
N ARG A 101 2.11 -4.89 18.52
CA ARG A 101 2.44 -5.22 19.90
C ARG A 101 3.76 -4.54 20.28
N GLU A 102 4.76 -4.63 19.42
CA GLU A 102 6.08 -4.08 19.72
C GLU A 102 6.08 -2.55 19.74
N MET A 103 5.35 -1.90 18.84
CA MET A 103 5.16 -0.44 18.85
C MET A 103 4.45 0.02 20.13
N THR A 104 3.44 -0.72 20.59
CA THR A 104 2.76 -0.46 21.85
C THR A 104 3.72 -0.61 23.05
N ARG A 105 4.57 -1.64 23.05
CA ARG A 105 5.61 -1.81 24.09
C ARG A 105 6.62 -0.67 24.06
N GLY A 106 7.09 -0.28 22.87
CA GLY A 106 7.99 0.85 22.67
C GLY A 106 7.42 2.16 23.21
N LYS A 107 6.10 2.38 23.05
CA LYS A 107 5.38 3.51 23.65
C LYS A 107 5.45 3.50 25.18
N PHE A 108 5.21 2.36 25.83
CA PHE A 108 5.26 2.29 27.31
C PHE A 108 6.67 2.37 27.89
N LEU A 109 7.68 2.06 27.09
CA LEU A 109 9.09 2.12 27.46
C LEU A 109 9.75 3.44 27.05
N ASP A 110 8.99 4.38 26.46
CA ASP A 110 9.47 5.68 25.99
C ASP A 110 10.73 5.58 25.08
N VAL A 111 10.84 4.49 24.31
CA VAL A 111 12.03 4.22 23.46
C VAL A 111 12.23 5.29 22.39
N LEU A 112 11.11 5.84 21.90
CA LEU A 112 11.08 6.91 20.89
C LEU A 112 10.85 8.29 21.52
N ALA A 113 10.84 8.40 22.85
CA ALA A 113 10.66 9.68 23.52
C ALA A 113 11.90 10.56 23.33
N LYS A 114 11.67 11.85 23.04
CA LYS A 114 12.76 12.83 22.90
C LYS A 114 13.39 13.09 24.28
N PRO A 115 14.72 13.24 24.37
CA PRO A 115 15.35 13.65 25.61
C PRO A 115 14.76 15.00 26.06
N LYS A 116 14.38 15.11 27.33
CA LYS A 116 13.97 16.38 27.92
C LYS A 116 15.14 17.36 27.80
N GLN A 117 14.97 18.40 27.00
CA GLN A 117 15.89 19.54 26.96
C GLN A 117 16.07 20.05 28.40
N PRO A 118 17.30 20.12 28.95
CA PRO A 118 17.52 20.76 30.22
C PRO A 118 17.11 22.23 30.10
N ARG A 119 16.29 22.71 31.06
CA ARG A 119 15.85 24.11 31.14
C ARG A 119 17.03 25.04 31.39
#